data_AF-A0A2G6EQZ9-F1
#
_entry.id   AF-A0A2G6EQZ9-F1
#
_cell.length_a   1.000
_cell.length_b   1.000
_cell.length_c   1.000
_cell.angle_alpha   90.00
_cell.angle_beta   90.00
_cell.angle_gamma   90.00
#
_symmetry.space_group_name_H-M   'P 1'
#
loop_
_entity.id
_entity.type
_entity.pdbx_description
1 polymer ?
#
loop_
_entity_poly.entity_id
_entity_poly.type
_entity_poly.pdbx_seq_one_letter_code
_entity_poly.pdbx_strand_id
1 'polypeptide(L)'
;MTNFFQKLFSLPPERTGFPVNTRIPTEQGIKRIDEIKVGDRVLCKQRVEDKPSYQPVKKIYQLQEKPVWGLSYIRLPTDKIIDSLFDIKMLSMHGHLSTAAVMPTQEVWLKGSGWTPMQELGLNDEIDANSDEFSAVIFSTLPIRQTNFSNISANESIRNIVDADQRGETIDDVDYFHFRLHDKRGDLVARLNDGNDDPSPVELEDGQKVVVSDKVFTQTLYGLELPKGYHHYIWKLWVKSSPT
;
A
#
# COMPACT_ATOMS: atom_id res chain seq x y z
N MET A 1 -25.93 -35.17 1.41
CA MET A 1 -25.13 -34.56 0.34
C MET A 1 -24.28 -33.47 0.96
N THR A 2 -23.08 -33.85 1.35
CA THR A 2 -22.15 -33.02 2.13
C THR A 2 -21.37 -32.15 1.16
N ASN A 3 -21.45 -30.83 1.32
CA ASN A 3 -20.85 -29.84 0.43
C ASN A 3 -19.34 -30.07 0.26
N PHE A 4 -18.98 -30.51 -0.96
CA PHE A 4 -17.60 -30.68 -1.43
C PHE A 4 -16.83 -29.34 -1.49
N PHE A 5 -17.51 -28.21 -1.28
CA PHE A 5 -16.96 -26.86 -1.26
C PHE A 5 -16.45 -26.38 0.12
N GLN A 6 -16.70 -27.09 1.23
CA GLN A 6 -16.17 -26.72 2.56
C GLN A 6 -14.78 -27.31 2.87
N LYS A 7 -14.14 -27.97 1.90
CA LYS A 7 -12.83 -28.63 2.06
C LYS A 7 -11.82 -28.29 0.97
N LEU A 8 -11.99 -27.16 0.28
CA LEU A 8 -10.90 -26.53 -0.45
C LEU A 8 -10.05 -25.77 0.58
N PHE A 9 -9.07 -26.48 1.11
CA PHE A 9 -7.84 -25.97 1.71
C PHE A 9 -8.00 -24.69 2.52
N SER A 10 -8.07 -24.82 3.84
CA SER A 10 -7.48 -23.83 4.73
C SER A 10 -5.97 -23.81 4.43
N LEU A 11 -5.59 -23.14 3.33
CA LEU A 11 -4.22 -22.67 3.17
C LEU A 11 -3.87 -22.00 4.50
N PRO A 12 -2.70 -22.32 5.10
CA PRO A 12 -2.28 -21.60 6.28
C PRO A 12 -2.41 -20.12 5.94
N PRO A 13 -3.06 -19.32 6.80
CA PRO A 13 -3.35 -17.93 6.46
C PRO A 13 -2.07 -17.27 5.96
N GLU A 14 -2.14 -16.73 4.75
CA GLU A 14 -0.95 -16.31 4.03
C GLU A 14 -0.25 -15.23 4.86
N ARG A 15 1.05 -15.41 5.12
CA ARG A 15 1.84 -14.37 5.75
C ARG A 15 1.86 -13.15 4.84
N THR A 16 1.66 -11.99 5.43
CA THR A 16 1.67 -10.70 4.77
C THR A 16 2.95 -9.94 5.09
N GLY A 17 3.29 -8.93 4.30
CA GLY A 17 4.51 -8.17 4.54
C GLY A 17 4.54 -6.84 3.81
N PHE A 18 5.59 -6.07 4.12
CA PHE A 18 5.79 -4.72 3.64
C PHE A 18 7.16 -4.55 2.97
N PRO A 19 7.31 -3.63 2.01
CA PRO A 19 8.59 -3.34 1.37
C PRO A 19 9.67 -2.90 2.36
N VAL A 20 10.93 -3.11 1.99
CA VAL A 20 12.15 -2.90 2.80
C VAL A 20 12.29 -1.50 3.45
N ASN A 21 11.70 -0.44 2.88
CA ASN A 21 11.75 0.93 3.41
C ASN A 21 10.53 1.32 4.27
N THR A 22 9.67 0.37 4.61
CA THR A 22 8.44 0.65 5.35
C THR A 22 8.77 1.18 6.75
N ARG A 23 8.14 2.28 7.14
CA ARG A 23 8.42 2.99 8.38
C ARG A 23 7.48 2.53 9.49
N ILE A 24 8.06 1.95 10.53
CA ILE A 24 7.35 1.34 11.65
C ILE A 24 7.51 2.25 12.89
N PRO A 25 6.41 2.74 13.49
CA PRO A 25 6.44 3.41 14.77
C PRO A 25 6.86 2.44 15.88
N THR A 26 7.93 2.79 16.59
CA THR A 26 8.46 2.03 17.73
C THR A 26 8.52 2.90 18.99
N GLU A 27 8.67 2.28 20.15
CA GLU A 27 8.82 2.99 21.43
C GLU A 27 10.06 3.92 21.45
N GLN A 28 11.04 3.67 20.57
CA GLN A 28 12.27 4.45 20.41
C GLN A 28 12.21 5.44 19.22
N GLY A 29 11.04 5.63 18.61
CA GLY A 29 10.86 6.43 17.40
C GLY A 29 10.57 5.59 16.15
N ILE A 30 10.77 6.15 14.97
CA ILE A 30 10.42 5.49 13.70
C ILE A 30 11.64 4.71 13.18
N LYS A 31 11.50 3.40 12.94
CA LYS A 31 12.53 2.55 12.34
C LYS A 31 12.07 2.02 10.97
N ARG A 32 13.00 1.63 10.10
CA ARG A 32 12.65 0.86 8.90
C ARG A 32 12.28 -0.57 9.30
N ILE A 33 11.40 -1.23 8.55
CA ILE A 33 10.96 -2.59 8.85
C ILE A 33 12.11 -3.60 8.84
N ASP A 34 13.13 -3.37 8.01
CA ASP A 34 14.34 -4.20 7.92
C ASP A 34 15.39 -3.89 9.01
N GLU A 35 15.17 -2.84 9.80
CA GLU A 35 15.98 -2.50 10.98
C GLU A 35 15.34 -3.00 12.29
N ILE A 36 14.08 -3.44 12.25
CA ILE A 36 13.36 -3.99 13.40
C ILE A 36 14.04 -5.28 13.84
N LYS A 37 14.13 -5.48 15.17
CA LYS A 37 14.66 -6.69 15.79
C LYS A 37 13.60 -7.38 16.66
N VAL A 38 13.74 -8.68 16.87
CA VAL A 38 12.93 -9.39 17.86
C VAL A 38 13.11 -8.71 19.23
N GLY A 39 12.00 -8.42 19.90
CA GLY A 39 11.98 -7.66 21.15
C GLY A 39 11.81 -6.14 20.99
N ASP A 40 12.04 -5.56 19.80
CA ASP A 40 11.65 -4.17 19.54
C ASP A 40 10.14 -4.02 19.79
N ARG A 41 9.75 -2.90 20.41
CA ARG A 41 8.36 -2.64 20.79
C ARG A 41 7.72 -1.70 19.77
N VAL A 42 6.70 -2.18 19.06
CA VAL A 42 6.03 -1.46 17.96
C VAL A 42 4.62 -1.04 18.35
N LEU A 43 4.14 0.08 17.80
CA LEU A 43 2.81 0.62 18.16
C LEU A 43 1.70 -0.29 17.62
N CYS A 44 0.89 -0.82 18.52
CA CYS A 44 -0.13 -1.81 18.23
C CYS A 44 -1.45 -1.51 18.91
N LYS A 45 -2.49 -2.22 18.47
CA LYS A 45 -3.84 -2.20 19.05
C LYS A 45 -4.49 -3.56 18.83
N GLN A 46 -5.30 -4.02 19.79
CA GLN A 46 -5.92 -5.35 19.75
C GLN A 46 -7.35 -5.29 19.22
N ARG A 47 -8.16 -4.34 19.70
CA ARG A 47 -9.54 -4.08 19.24
C ARG A 47 -9.74 -2.61 18.90
N VAL A 48 -10.76 -2.30 18.11
CA VAL A 48 -11.11 -0.93 17.69
C VAL A 48 -11.27 0.01 18.88
N GLU A 49 -11.81 -0.44 20.01
CA GLU A 49 -12.01 0.43 21.18
C GLU A 49 -10.77 0.58 22.07
N ASP A 50 -9.72 -0.22 21.84
CA ASP A 50 -8.55 -0.23 22.70
C ASP A 50 -7.63 0.97 22.44
N LYS A 51 -6.99 1.47 23.51
CA LYS A 51 -5.92 2.46 23.36
C LYS A 51 -4.68 1.81 22.74
N PRO A 52 -3.99 2.47 21.79
CA PRO A 52 -2.74 1.97 21.26
C PRO A 52 -1.69 1.74 22.35
N SER A 53 -0.91 0.67 22.23
CA SER A 53 0.18 0.33 23.15
C SER A 53 1.36 -0.29 22.40
N TYR A 54 2.55 -0.14 22.97
CA TYR A 54 3.77 -0.74 22.40
C TYR A 54 3.90 -2.21 22.80
N GLN A 55 4.00 -3.09 21.81
CA GLN A 55 4.10 -4.53 21.99
C GLN A 55 5.38 -5.10 21.38
N PRO A 56 6.01 -6.10 22.01
CA PRO A 56 7.27 -6.65 21.51
C PRO A 56 7.05 -7.51 20.27
N VAL A 57 7.87 -7.30 19.24
CA VAL A 57 7.95 -8.17 18.08
C VAL A 57 8.43 -9.55 18.51
N LYS A 58 7.68 -10.60 18.14
CA LYS A 58 7.94 -12.00 18.49
C LYS A 58 8.80 -12.70 17.46
N LYS A 59 8.52 -12.48 16.17
CA LYS A 59 9.31 -13.01 15.05
C LYS A 59 9.34 -12.00 13.92
N ILE A 60 10.36 -12.14 13.08
CA ILE A 60 10.52 -11.41 11.83
C ILE A 60 10.70 -12.46 10.73
N TYR A 61 10.07 -12.26 9.59
CA TYR A 61 10.21 -13.14 8.44
C TYR A 61 10.31 -12.33 7.17
N GLN A 62 10.93 -12.94 6.17
CA GLN A 62 11.03 -12.41 4.82
C GLN A 62 10.18 -13.27 3.89
N LEU A 63 9.51 -12.60 2.95
CA LEU A 63 8.70 -13.22 1.91
C LEU A 63 9.31 -12.83 0.57
N GLN A 64 9.89 -13.79 -0.13
CA GLN A 64 10.55 -13.55 -1.41
C GLN A 64 9.52 -13.48 -2.55
N GLU A 65 9.83 -12.65 -3.54
CA GLU A 65 9.10 -12.54 -4.81
C GLU A 65 7.58 -12.36 -4.64
N LYS A 66 7.17 -11.55 -3.64
CA LYS A 66 5.76 -11.28 -3.39
C LYS A 66 5.25 -10.09 -4.21
N PRO A 67 4.01 -10.14 -4.71
CA PRO A 67 3.41 -9.05 -5.47
C PRO A 67 3.25 -7.79 -4.62
N VAL A 68 3.37 -6.65 -5.26
CA VAL A 68 3.29 -5.34 -4.62
C VAL A 68 2.24 -4.49 -5.31
N TRP A 69 1.36 -3.91 -4.50
CA TRP A 69 0.31 -3.00 -4.94
C TRP A 69 0.57 -1.61 -4.37
N GLY A 70 0.19 -0.60 -5.14
CA GLY A 70 0.12 0.79 -4.70
C GLY A 70 -1.21 1.04 -4.01
N LEU A 71 -1.15 1.56 -2.79
CA LEU A 71 -2.30 2.08 -2.06
C LEU A 71 -2.24 3.60 -2.11
N SER A 72 -3.28 4.23 -2.64
CA SER A 72 -3.47 5.68 -2.61
C SER A 72 -4.67 6.00 -1.74
N TYR A 73 -4.48 6.90 -0.78
CA TYR A 73 -5.55 7.34 0.13
C TYR A 73 -5.40 8.80 0.50
N ILE A 74 -6.53 9.43 0.78
CA ILE A 74 -6.60 10.83 1.18
C ILE A 74 -6.78 10.88 2.69
N ARG A 75 -5.97 11.71 3.35
CA ARG A 75 -6.16 12.03 4.76
C ARG A 75 -7.06 13.25 4.86
N LEU A 76 -8.22 13.09 5.49
CA LEU A 76 -9.20 14.15 5.69
C LEU A 76 -9.42 14.40 7.16
N PRO A 77 -9.52 15.67 7.61
CA PRO A 77 -9.99 15.97 8.96
C PRO A 77 -11.31 15.23 9.27
N THR A 78 -11.45 14.69 10.48
CA THR A 78 -12.59 13.86 10.87
C THR A 78 -13.94 14.59 10.90
N ASP A 79 -13.94 15.92 10.87
CA ASP A 79 -15.12 16.77 10.77
C ASP A 79 -15.59 17.03 9.33
N LYS A 80 -14.87 16.52 8.32
CA LYS A 80 -15.21 16.67 6.90
C LYS A 80 -15.99 15.46 6.40
N ILE A 81 -17.15 15.74 5.80
CA ILE A 81 -17.98 14.75 5.09
C ILE A 81 -17.55 14.75 3.61
N ILE A 82 -17.34 13.57 3.03
CA ILE A 82 -17.22 13.42 1.57
C ILE A 82 -18.61 13.09 1.03
N ASP A 83 -19.19 14.00 0.26
CA ASP A 83 -20.50 13.78 -0.37
C ASP A 83 -20.38 13.33 -1.84
N SER A 84 -19.20 13.47 -2.48
CA SER A 84 -19.03 13.08 -3.88
C SER A 84 -17.59 12.78 -4.33
N LEU A 85 -17.47 12.07 -5.46
CA LEU A 85 -16.25 11.94 -6.26
C LEU A 85 -15.65 13.28 -6.70
N PHE A 86 -16.49 14.32 -6.84
CA PHE A 86 -16.08 15.67 -7.20
C PHE A 86 -15.27 16.33 -6.08
N ASP A 87 -15.58 15.99 -4.83
CA ASP A 87 -14.81 16.42 -3.67
C ASP A 87 -13.40 15.83 -3.70
N ILE A 88 -13.18 14.64 -4.27
CA ILE A 88 -11.85 14.02 -4.35
C ILE A 88 -10.87 14.85 -5.20
N LYS A 89 -11.35 15.43 -6.31
CA LYS A 89 -10.57 16.37 -7.14
C LYS A 89 -10.26 17.67 -6.38
N MET A 90 -11.15 18.11 -5.51
CA MET A 90 -10.94 19.25 -4.60
C MET A 90 -10.05 18.89 -3.39
N LEU A 91 -10.09 17.64 -2.93
CA LEU A 91 -9.36 17.11 -1.78
C LEU A 91 -7.95 16.68 -2.14
N SER A 92 -7.60 16.50 -3.42
CA SER A 92 -6.21 16.50 -3.84
C SER A 92 -5.58 17.91 -3.76
N MET A 93 -6.40 18.98 -3.82
CA MET A 93 -5.95 20.37 -3.63
C MET A 93 -5.90 20.81 -2.16
N HIS A 94 -6.68 20.17 -1.27
CA HIS A 94 -6.81 20.58 0.15
C HIS A 94 -6.49 19.48 1.18
N GLY A 95 -6.55 18.22 0.80
CA GLY A 95 -6.18 17.05 1.60
C GLY A 95 -4.77 16.57 1.26
N HIS A 96 -4.22 15.71 2.12
CA HIS A 96 -2.89 15.15 1.90
C HIS A 96 -2.99 13.76 1.26
N LEU A 97 -2.78 13.69 -0.05
CA LEU A 97 -2.67 12.43 -0.78
C LEU A 97 -1.46 11.66 -0.26
N SER A 98 -1.71 10.43 0.17
CA SER A 98 -0.70 9.51 0.67
C SER A 98 -0.62 8.31 -0.24
N THR A 99 0.61 7.87 -0.52
CA THR A 99 0.83 6.63 -1.26
C THR A 99 1.68 5.68 -0.43
N ALA A 100 1.33 4.40 -0.49
CA ALA A 100 2.06 3.31 0.14
C ALA A 100 2.21 2.16 -0.85
N ALA A 101 3.17 1.28 -0.59
CA ALA A 101 3.39 0.06 -1.35
C ALA A 101 3.26 -1.13 -0.39
N VAL A 102 2.51 -2.15 -0.79
CA VAL A 102 2.03 -3.18 0.15
C VAL A 102 1.69 -4.47 -0.57
N MET A 103 1.67 -5.59 0.16
CA MET A 103 1.16 -6.85 -0.36
C MET A 103 -0.37 -6.76 -0.56
N PRO A 104 -0.94 -7.25 -1.67
CA PRO A 104 -2.38 -7.16 -1.94
C PRO A 104 -3.27 -7.86 -0.90
N THR A 105 -2.75 -8.95 -0.30
CA THR A 105 -3.45 -9.73 0.73
C THR A 105 -3.30 -9.14 2.14
N GLN A 106 -2.54 -8.05 2.30
CA GLN A 106 -2.47 -7.34 3.57
C GLN A 106 -3.84 -6.77 3.92
N GLU A 107 -4.32 -7.06 5.12
CA GLU A 107 -5.62 -6.57 5.58
C GLU A 107 -5.50 -5.27 6.37
N VAL A 108 -6.45 -4.37 6.19
CA VAL A 108 -6.70 -3.17 7.01
C VAL A 108 -8.09 -3.22 7.61
N TRP A 109 -8.34 -2.42 8.64
CA TRP A 109 -9.67 -2.32 9.22
C TRP A 109 -10.54 -1.33 8.44
N LEU A 110 -11.46 -1.84 7.64
CA LEU A 110 -12.51 -1.10 6.94
C LEU A 110 -13.65 -0.77 7.91
N LYS A 111 -14.00 0.52 8.05
CA LYS A 111 -15.12 0.93 8.90
C LYS A 111 -16.42 0.30 8.41
N GLY A 112 -17.18 -0.29 9.33
CA GLY A 112 -18.44 -0.98 9.03
C GLY A 112 -18.30 -2.42 8.53
N SER A 113 -17.12 -2.87 8.10
CA SER A 113 -16.91 -4.23 7.56
C SER A 113 -15.84 -5.06 8.29
N GLY A 114 -14.85 -4.43 8.91
CA GLY A 114 -13.79 -5.11 9.65
C GLY A 114 -12.52 -5.34 8.82
N TRP A 115 -11.80 -6.45 9.07
CA TRP A 115 -10.58 -6.76 8.33
C TRP A 115 -10.88 -7.07 6.85
N THR A 116 -10.33 -6.24 5.97
CA THR A 116 -10.51 -6.33 4.52
C THR A 116 -9.15 -6.33 3.83
N PRO A 117 -8.86 -7.29 2.91
CA PRO A 117 -7.65 -7.28 2.10
C PRO A 117 -7.52 -6.00 1.27
N MET A 118 -6.33 -5.45 1.15
CA MET A 118 -6.11 -4.18 0.46
C MET A 118 -6.54 -4.22 -1.01
N GLN A 119 -6.39 -5.36 -1.70
CA GLN A 119 -6.85 -5.50 -3.08
C GLN A 119 -8.37 -5.46 -3.24
N GLU A 120 -9.14 -5.60 -2.16
CA GLU A 120 -10.60 -5.59 -2.17
C GLU A 120 -11.17 -4.21 -1.82
N LEU A 121 -10.33 -3.27 -1.40
CA LEU A 121 -10.76 -1.91 -1.06
C LEU A 121 -11.15 -1.14 -2.33
N GLY A 122 -12.32 -0.53 -2.28
CA GLY A 122 -12.86 0.32 -3.33
C GLY A 122 -12.62 1.80 -3.06
N LEU A 123 -12.86 2.59 -4.10
CA LEU A 123 -12.92 4.04 -4.01
C LEU A 123 -13.96 4.48 -2.97
N ASN A 124 -13.59 5.43 -2.12
CA ASN A 124 -14.37 5.96 -0.98
C ASN A 124 -14.48 5.06 0.25
N ASP A 125 -13.85 3.89 0.26
CA ASP A 125 -13.76 3.09 1.48
C ASP A 125 -13.02 3.86 2.58
N GLU A 126 -13.58 3.89 3.78
CA GLU A 126 -12.97 4.57 4.93
C GLU A 126 -12.30 3.55 5.85
N ILE A 127 -10.99 3.68 6.03
CA ILE A 127 -10.19 2.75 6.84
C ILE A 127 -9.73 3.40 8.15
N ASP A 128 -9.54 2.57 9.17
CA ASP A 128 -9.14 3.02 10.50
C ASP A 128 -7.69 3.53 10.53
N ALA A 129 -7.49 4.64 11.22
CA ALA A 129 -6.23 5.35 11.34
C ALA A 129 -5.77 5.42 12.80
N ASN A 130 -4.49 5.74 13.02
CA ASN A 130 -3.89 5.82 14.36
C ASN A 130 -4.16 7.14 15.08
N SER A 131 -5.14 7.91 14.62
CA SER A 131 -5.40 9.28 15.04
C SER A 131 -6.87 9.61 14.85
N ASP A 132 -7.45 10.28 15.85
CA ASP A 132 -8.80 10.85 15.77
C ASP A 132 -8.83 12.16 14.95
N GLU A 133 -7.67 12.64 14.47
CA GLU A 133 -7.54 13.89 13.73
C GLU A 133 -7.87 13.73 12.24
N PHE A 134 -7.76 12.52 11.70
CA PHE A 134 -8.09 12.29 10.30
C PHE A 134 -8.72 10.93 10.01
N SER A 135 -9.61 10.93 9.02
CA SER A 135 -10.08 9.74 8.31
C SER A 135 -9.17 9.44 7.12
N ALA A 136 -8.87 8.17 6.89
CA ALA A 136 -8.17 7.71 5.70
C ALA A 136 -9.18 7.13 4.71
N VAL A 137 -9.32 7.79 3.56
CA VAL A 137 -10.30 7.41 2.54
C VAL A 137 -9.56 6.90 1.31
N ILE A 138 -9.92 5.70 0.88
CA ILE A 138 -9.28 5.03 -0.25
C ILE A 138 -9.59 5.77 -1.54
N PHE A 139 -8.53 6.07 -2.27
CA PHE A 139 -8.60 6.61 -3.62
C PHE A 139 -8.41 5.47 -4.63
N SER A 140 -7.36 4.67 -4.48
CA SER A 140 -7.11 3.54 -5.37
C SER A 140 -6.21 2.47 -4.75
N THR A 141 -6.40 1.24 -5.20
CA THR A 141 -5.58 0.07 -4.90
C THR A 141 -5.24 -0.62 -6.21
N LEU A 142 -4.03 -0.39 -6.71
CA LEU A 142 -3.64 -0.82 -8.06
C LEU A 142 -2.34 -1.62 -8.03
N PRO A 143 -2.18 -2.64 -8.88
CA PRO A 143 -0.92 -3.37 -8.99
C PRO A 143 0.20 -2.43 -9.42
N ILE A 144 1.36 -2.53 -8.79
CA ILE A 144 2.58 -1.96 -9.35
C ILE A 144 3.02 -2.87 -10.48
N ARG A 145 3.32 -2.35 -11.67
CA ARG A 145 3.68 -3.13 -12.85
C ARG A 145 5.17 -3.37 -12.95
N GLN A 146 5.55 -4.54 -13.46
CA GLN A 146 6.92 -4.83 -13.90
C GLN A 146 7.22 -4.07 -15.19
N THR A 147 8.49 -3.77 -15.41
CA THR A 147 9.00 -3.30 -16.71
C THR A 147 9.96 -4.33 -17.30
N ASN A 148 10.46 -4.07 -18.51
CA ASN A 148 11.57 -4.83 -19.11
C ASN A 148 12.89 -4.74 -18.32
N PHE A 149 12.98 -3.86 -17.32
CA PHE A 149 14.09 -3.80 -16.37
C PHE A 149 13.64 -4.31 -15.00
N SER A 150 14.33 -5.33 -14.47
CA SER A 150 13.95 -5.97 -13.21
C SER A 150 13.99 -5.06 -11.98
N ASN A 151 14.72 -3.94 -12.06
CA ASN A 151 14.87 -2.96 -11.00
C ASN A 151 14.07 -1.67 -11.24
N ILE A 152 13.22 -1.62 -12.28
CA ILE A 152 12.32 -0.50 -12.53
C ILE A 152 10.88 -0.98 -12.44
N SER A 153 10.10 -0.34 -11.57
CA SER A 153 8.66 -0.57 -11.45
C SER A 153 7.87 0.60 -12.03
N ALA A 154 6.64 0.35 -12.44
CA ALA A 154 5.72 1.38 -12.94
C ALA A 154 4.44 1.40 -12.11
N ASN A 155 4.17 2.53 -11.46
CA ASN A 155 2.94 2.76 -10.72
C ASN A 155 1.97 3.54 -11.60
N GLU A 156 0.74 3.07 -11.78
CA GLU A 156 -0.28 3.82 -12.51
C GLU A 156 -0.48 5.21 -11.89
N SER A 157 -0.48 6.24 -12.73
CA SER A 157 -0.72 7.62 -12.30
C SER A 157 -2.18 7.80 -11.90
N ILE A 158 -2.41 8.63 -10.88
CA ILE A 158 -3.76 9.04 -10.49
C ILE A 158 -4.47 9.79 -11.62
N ARG A 159 -3.70 10.36 -12.56
CA ARG A 159 -4.21 11.06 -13.74
C ARG A 159 -5.08 10.15 -14.61
N ASN A 160 -4.76 8.86 -14.65
CA ASN A 160 -5.54 7.87 -15.38
C ASN A 160 -6.98 7.74 -14.86
N ILE A 161 -7.24 8.18 -13.62
CA ILE A 161 -8.56 8.20 -13.00
C ILE A 161 -9.17 9.61 -13.09
N VAL A 162 -8.38 10.65 -12.75
CA VAL A 162 -8.88 12.02 -12.61
C VAL A 162 -9.15 12.72 -13.94
N ASP A 163 -8.39 12.38 -14.99
CA ASP A 163 -8.52 12.94 -16.34
C ASP A 163 -9.05 11.91 -17.34
N ALA A 164 -9.68 10.82 -16.87
CA ALA A 164 -10.20 9.77 -17.73
C ALA A 164 -11.22 10.29 -18.76
N ASP A 165 -11.99 11.31 -18.40
CA ASP A 165 -13.00 11.97 -19.25
C ASP A 165 -12.40 12.85 -20.35
N GLN A 166 -11.12 13.21 -20.23
CA GLN A 166 -10.39 14.06 -21.18
C GLN A 166 -9.61 13.26 -22.23
N ARG A 167 -9.53 11.92 -22.07
CA ARG A 167 -8.75 11.04 -22.94
C ARG A 167 -9.28 11.05 -24.37
N GLY A 168 -8.37 11.19 -25.33
CA GLY A 168 -8.68 11.25 -26.76
C GLY A 168 -9.24 12.60 -27.23
N GLU A 169 -9.51 13.54 -26.31
CA GLU A 169 -9.97 14.88 -26.62
C GLU A 169 -8.88 15.92 -26.36
N THR A 170 -8.50 16.10 -25.10
CA THR A 170 -7.52 17.11 -24.66
C THR A 170 -6.25 16.51 -24.09
N ILE A 171 -6.24 15.20 -23.80
CA ILE A 171 -5.05 14.44 -23.43
C ILE A 171 -4.94 13.18 -24.29
N ASP A 172 -3.72 12.70 -24.49
CA ASP A 172 -3.46 11.48 -25.24
C ASP A 172 -4.20 10.29 -24.61
N ASP A 173 -4.80 9.44 -25.46
CA ASP A 173 -5.49 8.22 -25.04
C ASP A 173 -4.49 7.10 -24.72
N VAL A 174 -3.75 7.31 -23.64
CA VAL A 174 -2.69 6.42 -23.14
C VAL A 174 -2.72 6.36 -21.61
N ASP A 175 -2.17 5.27 -21.07
CA ASP A 175 -1.95 5.16 -19.63
C ASP A 175 -0.63 5.80 -19.21
N TYR A 176 -0.69 6.61 -18.16
CA TYR A 176 0.45 7.29 -17.57
C TYR A 176 0.95 6.55 -16.34
N PHE A 177 2.27 6.52 -16.15
CA PHE A 177 2.92 5.80 -15.06
C PHE A 177 4.00 6.64 -14.39
N HIS A 178 4.12 6.52 -13.07
CA HIS A 178 5.32 6.94 -12.34
C HIS A 178 6.32 5.79 -12.30
N PHE A 179 7.48 5.99 -12.95
CA PHE A 179 8.54 5.00 -12.97
C PHE A 179 9.51 5.15 -11.79
N ARG A 180 9.81 4.03 -11.14
CA ARG A 180 10.57 3.98 -9.89
C ARG A 180 11.76 3.04 -10.05
N LEU A 181 12.96 3.57 -9.85
CA LEU A 181 14.20 2.81 -9.85
C LEU A 181 14.50 2.30 -8.45
N HIS A 182 14.77 1.00 -8.33
CA HIS A 182 15.07 0.31 -7.10
C HIS A 182 16.53 -0.14 -7.04
N ASP A 183 17.12 -0.15 -5.85
CA ASP A 183 18.40 -0.81 -5.62
C ASP A 183 18.24 -2.34 -5.44
N LYS A 184 19.36 -3.03 -5.18
CA LYS A 184 19.38 -4.48 -4.96
C LYS A 184 18.62 -4.93 -3.70
N ARG A 185 18.34 -4.03 -2.76
CA ARG A 185 17.55 -4.32 -1.55
C ARG A 185 16.06 -4.12 -1.81
N GLY A 186 15.69 -3.45 -2.90
CA GLY A 186 14.33 -3.01 -3.22
C GLY A 186 14.03 -1.58 -2.77
N ASP A 187 15.01 -0.85 -2.22
CA ASP A 187 14.83 0.54 -1.82
C ASP A 187 14.64 1.43 -3.06
N LEU A 188 13.69 2.37 -3.00
CA LEU A 188 13.54 3.40 -4.02
C LEU A 188 14.77 4.32 -4.00
N VAL A 189 15.52 4.36 -5.10
CA VAL A 189 16.71 5.21 -5.23
C VAL A 189 16.47 6.44 -6.11
N ALA A 190 15.61 6.32 -7.12
CA ALA A 190 15.26 7.43 -8.00
C ALA A 190 13.84 7.27 -8.54
N ARG A 191 13.22 8.41 -8.85
CA ARG A 191 12.06 8.44 -9.73
C ARG A 191 12.56 8.89 -11.09
N LEU A 192 12.18 8.20 -12.16
CA LEU A 192 12.55 8.62 -13.51
C LEU A 192 11.72 9.86 -13.91
N ASN A 193 12.17 10.59 -14.94
CA ASN A 193 11.51 11.79 -15.46
C ASN A 193 11.21 12.83 -14.35
N ASP A 194 12.18 13.06 -13.44
CA ASP A 194 12.05 13.94 -12.26
C ASP A 194 10.84 13.64 -11.36
N GLY A 195 10.29 12.43 -11.45
CA GLY A 195 9.11 12.00 -10.71
C GLY A 195 7.77 12.33 -11.36
N ASN A 196 7.77 12.96 -12.54
CA ASN A 196 6.57 13.11 -13.34
C ASN A 196 6.09 11.74 -13.86
N ASP A 197 4.81 11.68 -14.22
CA ASP A 197 4.27 10.52 -14.92
C ASP A 197 4.53 10.62 -16.43
N ASP A 198 4.60 9.47 -17.09
CA ASP A 198 4.89 9.37 -18.52
C ASP A 198 4.16 8.14 -19.09
N PRO A 199 3.67 8.15 -20.34
CA PRO A 199 3.30 6.92 -21.04
C PRO A 199 4.44 5.89 -21.11
N SER A 200 4.04 4.65 -21.37
CA SER A 200 4.98 3.59 -21.75
C SER A 200 5.14 3.55 -23.29
N PRO A 201 6.37 3.51 -23.83
CA PRO A 201 7.64 3.48 -23.14
C PRO A 201 8.16 4.86 -22.73
N VAL A 202 8.89 4.93 -21.61
CA VAL A 202 9.70 6.11 -21.24
C VAL A 202 11.16 5.90 -21.68
N GLU A 203 11.78 6.95 -22.21
CA GLU A 203 13.18 6.93 -22.67
C GLU A 203 14.12 7.43 -21.56
N LEU A 204 15.22 6.71 -21.33
CA LEU A 204 16.28 7.08 -20.40
C LEU A 204 17.31 8.01 -21.07
N GLU A 205 18.14 8.68 -20.28
CA GLU A 205 19.19 9.58 -20.80
C GLU A 205 20.19 8.89 -21.74
N ASP A 206 20.39 7.57 -21.59
CA ASP A 206 21.27 6.76 -22.43
C ASP A 206 20.57 6.19 -23.69
N GLY A 207 19.31 6.59 -23.95
CA GLY A 207 18.50 6.17 -25.08
C GLY A 207 17.81 4.80 -24.90
N GLN A 208 17.97 4.14 -23.75
CA GLN A 208 17.23 2.92 -23.47
C GLN A 208 15.75 3.20 -23.23
N LYS A 209 14.88 2.25 -23.59
CA LYS A 209 13.43 2.38 -23.43
C LYS A 209 12.91 1.45 -22.35
N VAL A 210 12.27 2.02 -21.34
CA VAL A 210 11.57 1.29 -20.28
C VAL A 210 10.14 1.04 -20.74
N VAL A 211 9.76 -0.23 -20.86
CA VAL A 211 8.46 -0.68 -21.33
C VAL A 211 7.72 -1.35 -20.17
N VAL A 212 6.49 -0.91 -19.92
CA VAL A 212 5.61 -1.51 -18.91
C VAL A 212 5.05 -2.84 -19.42
N SER A 213 4.98 -3.83 -18.54
CA SER A 213 4.35 -5.13 -18.80
C SER A 213 3.02 -5.28 -18.06
N ASP A 214 2.24 -6.29 -18.42
CA ASP A 214 1.00 -6.67 -17.73
C ASP A 214 1.23 -7.33 -16.36
N LYS A 215 2.46 -7.80 -16.09
CA LYS A 215 2.83 -8.50 -14.86
C LYS A 215 2.96 -7.56 -13.66
N VAL A 216 2.62 -8.09 -12.49
CA VAL A 216 2.75 -7.38 -11.21
C VAL A 216 4.21 -7.42 -10.74
N PHE A 217 4.72 -6.27 -10.30
CA PHE A 217 6.04 -6.12 -9.69
C PHE A 217 6.13 -6.93 -8.41
N THR A 218 7.25 -7.63 -8.26
CA THR A 218 7.52 -8.47 -7.11
C THR A 218 8.77 -8.00 -6.42
N GLN A 219 8.78 -8.09 -5.09
CA GLN A 219 9.99 -7.80 -4.30
C GLN A 219 10.03 -8.67 -3.03
N THR A 220 11.15 -8.60 -2.31
CA THR A 220 11.23 -9.17 -0.96
C THR A 220 10.47 -8.27 0.02
N LEU A 221 9.51 -8.85 0.72
CA LEU A 221 8.72 -8.19 1.75
C LEU A 221 9.11 -8.69 3.14
N TYR A 222 8.89 -7.86 4.15
CA TYR A 222 9.22 -8.11 5.54
C TYR A 222 7.94 -8.11 6.36
N GLY A 223 7.78 -9.08 7.24
CA GLY A 223 6.63 -9.14 8.12
C GLY A 223 7.02 -9.37 9.57
N LEU A 224 6.14 -8.88 10.46
CA LEU A 224 6.33 -8.89 11.91
C LEU A 224 5.25 -9.78 12.54
N GLU A 225 5.66 -10.72 13.38
CA GLU A 225 4.75 -11.48 14.25
C GLU A 225 4.65 -10.76 15.60
N LEU A 226 3.42 -10.53 16.05
CA LEU A 226 3.10 -9.83 17.29
C LEU A 226 2.49 -10.79 18.33
N PRO A 227 2.34 -10.39 19.60
CA PRO A 227 1.53 -11.15 20.54
C PRO A 227 0.12 -11.38 20.00
N LYS A 228 -0.46 -12.55 20.32
CA LYS A 228 -1.77 -12.97 19.80
C LYS A 228 -2.83 -11.88 19.94
N GLY A 229 -3.48 -11.54 18.82
CA GLY A 229 -4.55 -10.56 18.74
C GLY A 229 -4.08 -9.11 18.58
N TYR A 230 -2.79 -8.81 18.69
CA TYR A 230 -2.28 -7.46 18.43
C TYR A 230 -1.98 -7.24 16.96
N HIS A 231 -2.37 -6.08 16.47
CA HIS A 231 -2.17 -5.62 15.10
C HIS A 231 -1.46 -4.27 15.12
N HIS A 232 -0.63 -3.98 14.12
CA HIS A 232 0.27 -2.83 14.14
C HIS A 232 -0.29 -1.62 13.39
N TYR A 233 0.25 -0.45 13.70
CA TYR A 233 0.03 0.75 12.91
C TYR A 233 1.17 0.99 11.93
N ILE A 234 0.86 1.05 10.62
CA ILE A 234 1.82 1.32 9.55
C ILE A 234 1.23 2.39 8.63
N TRP A 235 2.02 3.39 8.25
CA TRP A 235 1.55 4.58 7.52
C TRP A 235 0.38 5.31 8.21
N LYS A 236 0.32 5.19 9.54
CA LYS A 236 -0.81 5.64 10.37
C LYS A 236 -2.12 4.88 10.14
N LEU A 237 -2.11 3.76 9.42
CA LEU A 237 -3.27 2.89 9.20
C LEU A 237 -3.23 1.68 10.14
N TRP A 238 -4.39 1.19 10.58
CA TRP A 238 -4.44 -0.02 11.39
C TRP A 238 -4.41 -1.28 10.49
N VAL A 239 -3.31 -2.03 10.60
CA VAL A 239 -2.98 -3.09 9.66
C VAL A 239 -2.87 -4.42 10.39
N LYS A 240 -3.53 -5.45 9.84
CA LYS A 240 -3.59 -6.77 10.47
C LYS A 240 -2.22 -7.42 10.48
N SER A 241 -1.77 -7.79 11.65
CA SER A 241 -0.61 -8.66 11.80
C SER A 241 -0.86 -10.04 11.21
N SER A 242 0.20 -10.67 10.70
CA SER A 242 0.10 -12.06 10.28
C SER A 242 -0.24 -12.96 11.48
N PRO A 243 -1.08 -13.98 11.25
CA PRO A 243 -1.45 -14.93 12.28
C PRO A 243 -0.22 -15.65 12.87
N THR A 244 -0.27 -15.81 14.18
CA THR A 244 0.64 -16.62 15.00
C THR A 244 0.36 -18.11 14.86
#